data_AF-A0A922ZT61-F1
#
_entry.id   AF-A0A922ZT61-F1
#
_cell.length_a   1.000
_cell.length_b   1.000
_cell.length_c   1.000
_cell.angle_alpha   90.00
_cell.angle_beta   90.00
_cell.angle_gamma   90.00
#
_symmetry.space_group_name_H-M   'P 1'
#
loop_
_entity.id
_entity.type
_entity.pdbx_description
1 polymer ?
#
loop_
_entity_poly.entity_id
_entity_poly.type
_entity_poly.pdbx_seq_one_letter_code
_entity_poly.pdbx_strand_id
1 'polypeptide(L)'
;MTLLIYENRHLIIMHGFNFKMIRKIISFASTVLFLLPAQAQQFPENVIIQDIAIAKQGKKVPLERLAPGELITVEFSRLPIYIYKRTPADILTLKTSQRDSLADPDSENFRASVKRQFSSSATVVWANLLLQAETIAARKPSRSVDESILVVSAAAPTSGCMLALTNTQEKRKGALFKDPCTGHIFDLAGRAFKGSGTFNLAVPPYSVAGSTLTLKALGNGALDKPPFSKQEMYQTQNATKLLISAALYNDMESIKAAIKQGADINYFRIGEGSPMDAAIAGSSIQVIKFMLQNGAKPTPNSEALARALERQDVLKLLTPQLN
;
A
#
# COMPACT_ATOMS: atom_id res chain seq x y z
N MET A 1 -2.06 29.18 2.93
CA MET A 1 -1.96 29.31 1.46
C MET A 1 -0.49 29.59 1.16
N THR A 2 0.32 28.75 0.52
CA THR A 2 0.05 27.78 -0.55
C THR A 2 1.25 26.81 -0.61
N LEU A 3 0.99 25.49 -0.67
CA LEU A 3 1.98 24.51 -1.12
C LEU A 3 2.19 24.71 -2.62
N LEU A 4 3.42 25.01 -3.03
CA LEU A 4 3.82 24.98 -4.45
C LEU A 4 4.34 23.59 -4.79
N ILE A 5 3.47 22.81 -5.41
CA ILE A 5 3.83 21.69 -6.27
C ILE A 5 4.43 22.31 -7.55
N TYR A 6 5.70 22.02 -7.81
CA TYR A 6 6.36 22.41 -9.06
C TYR A 6 6.11 21.29 -10.09
N GLU A 7 5.02 21.41 -10.85
CA GLU A 7 4.87 20.72 -12.14
C GLU A 7 5.20 21.69 -13.28
N ASN A 8 5.94 21.18 -14.26
CA ASN A 8 6.29 21.88 -15.47
C ASN A 8 5.03 22.21 -16.30
N ARG A 9 4.86 23.51 -16.52
CA ARG A 9 4.19 24.20 -17.64
C ARG A 9 3.42 23.30 -18.63
N HIS A 10 2.10 23.44 -18.66
CA HIS A 10 1.40 23.96 -19.83
C HIS A 10 0.09 24.64 -19.41
N LEU A 11 0.04 25.94 -19.69
CA LEU A 11 -1.06 26.86 -19.47
C LEU A 11 -2.15 26.58 -20.50
N ILE A 12 -3.34 26.13 -20.06
CA ILE A 12 -4.58 26.31 -20.84
C ILE A 12 -5.58 27.03 -19.95
N ILE A 13 -5.86 28.27 -20.34
CA ILE A 13 -6.80 29.18 -19.73
C ILE A 13 -8.22 28.72 -20.11
N MET A 14 -9.06 28.41 -19.13
CA MET A 14 -10.52 28.43 -19.31
C MET A 14 -11.15 29.25 -18.19
N HIS A 15 -11.79 30.35 -18.58
CA HIS A 15 -12.50 31.27 -17.70
C HIS A 15 -13.77 30.65 -17.10
N GLY A 16 -13.95 30.92 -15.81
CA GLY A 16 -15.21 31.31 -15.17
C GLY A 16 -16.41 30.36 -15.27
N PHE A 17 -16.71 29.66 -14.17
CA PHE A 17 -18.11 29.29 -13.86
C PHE A 17 -18.42 29.44 -12.36
N ASN A 18 -19.64 29.89 -12.13
CA ASN A 18 -20.13 30.68 -11.01
C ASN A 18 -20.71 29.79 -9.89
N PHE A 19 -20.33 30.04 -8.64
CA PHE A 19 -20.79 29.33 -7.44
C PHE A 19 -22.26 29.70 -7.12
N LYS A 20 -23.25 28.98 -7.68
CA LYS A 20 -24.66 28.98 -7.21
C LYS A 20 -25.53 27.95 -7.93
N MET A 21 -25.33 26.66 -7.66
CA MET A 21 -26.41 25.65 -7.73
C MET A 21 -25.84 24.31 -7.29
N ILE A 22 -26.36 23.73 -6.21
CA ILE A 22 -26.67 22.32 -5.99
C ILE A 22 -27.27 22.26 -4.58
N ARG A 23 -28.59 22.38 -4.54
CA ARG A 23 -29.42 22.08 -3.37
C ARG A 23 -30.54 21.20 -3.94
N LYS A 24 -30.80 20.06 -3.28
CA LYS A 24 -31.67 18.93 -3.71
C LYS A 24 -30.88 17.99 -4.65
N ILE A 25 -30.55 16.76 -4.27
CA ILE A 25 -31.42 15.65 -3.89
C ILE A 25 -30.56 14.66 -3.08
N ILE A 26 -30.86 14.37 -1.81
CA ILE A 26 -30.76 13.03 -1.19
C ILE A 26 -31.71 13.04 0.02
N SER A 27 -32.78 12.25 -0.03
CA SER A 27 -33.62 11.89 1.13
C SER A 27 -34.11 10.46 0.92
N PHE A 28 -34.15 9.71 2.03
CA PHE A 28 -34.48 8.28 2.21
C PHE A 28 -33.43 7.27 1.70
N ALA A 29 -32.96 6.28 2.45
CA ALA A 29 -33.14 5.75 3.81
C ALA A 29 -31.95 4.77 4.04
N SER A 30 -31.48 4.32 5.20
CA SER A 30 -32.09 4.08 6.50
C SER A 30 -30.99 4.09 7.56
N THR A 31 -31.35 4.57 8.73
CA THR A 31 -30.59 4.58 9.96
C THR A 31 -30.24 3.14 10.40
N VAL A 32 -28.99 2.73 10.20
CA VAL A 32 -28.32 1.80 11.12
C VAL A 32 -27.16 2.57 11.72
N LEU A 33 -27.49 3.34 12.76
CA LEU A 33 -26.49 3.98 13.60
C LEU A 33 -25.87 2.86 14.44
N PHE A 34 -24.85 2.20 13.91
CA PHE A 34 -23.94 1.43 14.76
C PHE A 34 -23.26 2.45 15.68
N LEU A 35 -23.78 2.56 16.91
CA LEU A 35 -23.04 3.09 18.04
C LEU A 35 -21.87 2.15 18.31
N LEU A 36 -20.82 2.25 17.51
CA LEU A 36 -19.52 1.77 17.95
C LEU A 36 -19.10 2.70 19.09
N PRO A 37 -18.81 2.18 20.30
CA PRO A 37 -18.22 3.01 21.32
C PRO A 37 -16.95 3.62 20.71
N ALA A 38 -16.79 4.93 20.90
CA ALA A 38 -15.56 5.65 20.60
C ALA A 38 -14.44 5.18 21.54
N GLN A 39 -14.08 3.90 21.43
CA GLN A 39 -12.84 3.40 21.98
C GLN A 39 -11.75 4.05 21.14
N ALA A 40 -10.94 4.89 21.79
CA ALA A 40 -9.72 5.42 21.19
C ALA A 40 -8.92 4.21 20.69
N GLN A 41 -9.00 3.92 19.39
CA GLN A 41 -8.27 2.81 18.79
C GLN A 41 -6.78 3.10 19.00
N GLN A 42 -6.12 2.24 19.76
CA GLN A 42 -4.67 2.23 19.87
C GLN A 42 -4.09 1.77 18.53
N PHE A 43 -3.91 2.72 17.63
CA PHE A 43 -3.18 2.54 16.39
C PHE A 43 -1.68 2.50 16.73
N PRO A 44 -0.87 1.56 16.19
CA PRO A 44 -1.12 0.51 15.22
C PRO A 44 -1.24 -0.88 15.84
N GLU A 45 -1.05 -1.06 17.15
CA GLU A 45 -1.06 -2.40 17.75
C GLU A 45 -2.41 -3.08 17.47
N ASN A 46 -3.52 -2.36 17.62
CA ASN A 46 -4.84 -2.87 17.24
C ASN A 46 -4.95 -3.11 15.72
N VAL A 47 -4.32 -2.28 14.89
CA VAL A 47 -4.38 -2.42 13.42
C VAL A 47 -3.64 -3.66 12.94
N ILE A 48 -2.42 -3.89 13.44
CA ILE A 48 -1.63 -5.09 13.12
C ILE A 48 -2.37 -6.34 13.61
N ILE A 49 -2.90 -6.33 14.83
CA ILE A 49 -3.68 -7.45 15.39
C ILE A 49 -4.92 -7.73 14.52
N GLN A 50 -5.65 -6.68 14.10
CA GLN A 50 -6.82 -6.80 13.23
C GLN A 50 -6.45 -7.35 11.86
N ASP A 51 -5.41 -6.83 11.22
CA ASP A 51 -4.96 -7.32 9.91
C ASP A 51 -4.53 -8.79 9.98
N ILE A 52 -3.85 -9.19 11.05
CA ILE A 52 -3.49 -10.60 11.28
C ILE A 52 -4.74 -11.46 11.45
N ALA A 53 -5.73 -11.00 12.23
CA ALA A 53 -6.98 -11.71 12.43
C ALA A 53 -7.75 -11.86 11.10
N ILE A 54 -7.87 -10.78 10.32
CA ILE A 54 -8.50 -10.78 9.00
C ILE A 54 -7.78 -11.74 8.05
N ALA A 55 -6.44 -11.69 8.03
CA ALA A 55 -5.64 -12.54 7.17
C ALA A 55 -5.77 -14.03 7.52
N LYS A 56 -5.85 -14.38 8.82
CA LYS A 56 -6.04 -15.75 9.30
C LYS A 56 -7.46 -16.25 9.07
N GLN A 57 -8.47 -15.42 9.34
CA GLN A 57 -9.88 -15.75 9.12
C GLN A 57 -10.16 -15.96 7.64
N GLY A 58 -9.56 -15.12 6.80
CA GLY A 58 -9.72 -15.13 5.36
C GLY A 58 -11.04 -14.47 4.90
N LYS A 59 -11.00 -13.89 3.70
CA LYS A 59 -12.14 -13.28 3.03
C LYS A 59 -12.59 -14.17 1.88
N LYS A 60 -13.79 -14.75 2.00
CA LYS A 60 -14.42 -15.53 0.94
C LYS A 60 -15.09 -14.62 -0.09
N VAL A 61 -14.93 -14.95 -1.36
CA VAL A 61 -15.47 -14.24 -2.52
C VAL A 61 -16.10 -15.27 -3.47
N PRO A 62 -17.43 -15.30 -3.59
CA PRO A 62 -18.11 -16.14 -4.58
C PRO A 62 -17.80 -15.67 -6.01
N LEU A 63 -17.40 -16.58 -6.90
CA LEU A 63 -17.02 -16.29 -8.30
C LEU A 63 -18.16 -16.51 -9.30
N GLU A 64 -19.28 -17.10 -8.86
CA GLU A 64 -20.40 -17.51 -9.73
C GLU A 64 -21.05 -16.32 -10.45
N ARG A 65 -21.06 -15.16 -9.80
CA ARG A 65 -21.64 -13.92 -10.31
C ARG A 65 -20.67 -13.11 -11.16
N LEU A 66 -19.39 -13.49 -11.18
CA LEU A 66 -18.37 -12.79 -11.96
C LEU A 66 -18.38 -13.30 -13.40
N ALA A 67 -18.77 -12.47 -14.34
CA ALA A 67 -18.79 -12.79 -15.77
C ALA A 67 -17.38 -12.68 -16.39
N PRO A 68 -17.07 -13.42 -17.47
CA PRO A 68 -15.82 -13.22 -18.20
C PRO A 68 -15.67 -11.76 -18.68
N GLY A 69 -14.52 -11.15 -18.39
CA GLY A 69 -14.21 -9.76 -18.67
C GLY A 69 -14.59 -8.79 -17.54
N GLU A 70 -15.22 -9.26 -16.47
CA GLU A 70 -15.63 -8.44 -15.34
C GLU A 70 -14.51 -8.33 -14.29
N LEU A 71 -14.43 -7.14 -13.69
CA LEU A 71 -13.54 -6.80 -12.59
C LEU A 71 -14.37 -6.44 -11.36
N ILE A 72 -14.08 -7.07 -10.22
CA ILE A 72 -14.59 -6.64 -8.92
C ILE A 72 -13.45 -6.20 -8.01
N THR A 73 -13.78 -5.34 -7.06
CA THR A 73 -12.85 -4.88 -6.00
C THR A 73 -13.30 -5.43 -4.67
N VAL A 74 -12.38 -6.04 -3.93
CA VAL A 74 -12.60 -6.59 -2.59
C VAL A 74 -11.55 -6.05 -1.65
N GLU A 75 -11.94 -5.59 -0.47
CA GLU A 75 -10.98 -5.21 0.56
C GLU A 75 -10.42 -6.44 1.28
N PHE A 76 -9.10 -6.50 1.44
CA PHE A 76 -8.41 -7.51 2.24
C PHE A 76 -7.18 -6.90 2.92
N SER A 77 -7.07 -7.06 4.24
CA SER A 77 -6.03 -6.41 5.05
C SER A 77 -5.96 -4.89 4.82
N ARG A 78 -7.15 -4.24 4.73
CA ARG A 78 -7.36 -2.81 4.45
C ARG A 78 -6.84 -2.33 3.09
N LEU A 79 -6.52 -3.24 2.19
CA LEU A 79 -6.06 -2.93 0.84
C LEU A 79 -7.10 -3.36 -0.19
N PRO A 80 -7.34 -2.54 -1.22
CA PRO A 80 -8.20 -2.92 -2.33
C PRO A 80 -7.50 -3.97 -3.20
N ILE A 81 -8.17 -5.11 -3.40
CA ILE A 81 -7.75 -6.22 -4.24
C ILE A 81 -8.67 -6.31 -5.44
N TYR A 82 -8.09 -6.33 -6.62
CA TYR A 82 -8.76 -6.60 -7.89
C TYR A 82 -8.86 -8.10 -8.14
N ILE A 83 -10.08 -8.55 -8.44
CA ILE A 83 -10.36 -9.90 -8.93
C ILE A 83 -11.00 -9.75 -10.31
N TYR A 84 -10.24 -10.13 -11.34
CA TYR A 84 -10.66 -10.04 -12.73
C TYR A 84 -10.85 -11.43 -13.32
N LYS A 85 -12.00 -11.70 -13.92
CA LYS A 85 -12.24 -12.96 -14.64
C LYS A 85 -11.81 -12.81 -16.09
N ARG A 86 -10.72 -13.46 -16.46
CA ARG A 86 -10.19 -13.44 -17.82
C ARG A 86 -11.19 -14.08 -18.79
N THR A 87 -11.34 -13.46 -19.95
CA THR A 87 -12.05 -14.06 -21.08
C THR A 87 -11.20 -15.16 -21.73
N PRO A 88 -11.79 -16.06 -22.52
CA PRO A 88 -11.01 -17.01 -23.33
C PRO A 88 -9.98 -16.31 -24.24
N ALA A 89 -10.31 -15.13 -24.78
CA ALA A 89 -9.41 -14.32 -25.59
C ALA A 89 -8.25 -13.73 -24.77
N ASP A 90 -8.49 -13.34 -23.52
CA ASP A 90 -7.43 -12.89 -22.61
C ASP A 90 -6.44 -14.02 -22.32
N ILE A 91 -6.95 -15.24 -22.07
CA ILE A 91 -6.11 -16.43 -21.80
C ILE A 91 -5.28 -16.78 -23.04
N LEU A 92 -5.87 -16.71 -24.24
CA LEU A 92 -5.16 -16.94 -25.49
C LEU A 92 -4.05 -15.89 -25.68
N THR A 93 -4.38 -14.60 -25.50
CA THR A 93 -3.42 -13.50 -25.57
C THR A 93 -2.28 -13.68 -24.57
N LEU A 94 -2.58 -14.13 -23.35
CA LEU A 94 -1.56 -14.38 -22.32
C LEU A 94 -0.55 -15.44 -22.76
N LYS A 95 -1.02 -16.52 -23.42
CA LYS A 95 -0.19 -17.63 -23.92
C LYS A 95 0.65 -17.23 -25.13
N THR A 96 0.18 -16.31 -25.96
CA THR A 96 0.88 -15.82 -27.15
C THR A 96 1.62 -14.51 -26.93
N SER A 97 1.51 -13.92 -25.73
CA SER A 97 2.06 -12.60 -25.42
C SER A 97 3.59 -12.55 -25.60
N GLN A 98 4.05 -11.38 -26.06
CA GLN A 98 5.46 -11.11 -26.29
C GLN A 98 6.17 -10.92 -24.95
N ARG A 99 6.72 -12.02 -24.40
CA ARG A 99 7.54 -12.00 -23.18
C ARG A 99 8.65 -10.94 -23.24
N ASP A 100 9.22 -10.72 -24.41
CA ASP A 100 10.27 -9.72 -24.65
C ASP A 100 9.81 -8.27 -24.48
N SER A 101 8.50 -8.01 -24.46
CA SER A 101 7.93 -6.68 -24.20
C SER A 101 7.75 -6.38 -22.71
N LEU A 102 7.95 -7.38 -21.84
CA LEU A 102 7.74 -7.25 -20.40
C LEU A 102 9.06 -6.87 -19.69
N ALA A 103 8.94 -6.10 -18.61
CA ALA A 103 10.07 -5.65 -17.81
C ALA A 103 10.59 -6.76 -16.87
N ASP A 104 9.68 -7.56 -16.33
CA ASP A 104 9.99 -8.65 -15.39
C ASP A 104 9.10 -9.88 -15.67
N PRO A 105 9.27 -10.56 -16.81
CA PRO A 105 8.40 -11.65 -17.24
C PRO A 105 8.37 -12.84 -16.28
N ASP A 106 9.47 -13.07 -15.57
CA ASP A 106 9.69 -14.21 -14.65
C ASP A 106 9.61 -13.80 -13.17
N SER A 107 9.23 -12.55 -12.89
CA SER A 107 9.10 -12.00 -11.53
C SER A 107 10.37 -12.13 -10.69
N GLU A 108 11.54 -11.96 -11.32
CA GLU A 108 12.85 -11.97 -10.66
C GLU A 108 12.97 -10.84 -9.62
N ASN A 109 12.25 -9.73 -9.83
CA ASN A 109 12.22 -8.61 -8.90
C ASN A 109 11.14 -8.76 -7.80
N PHE A 110 10.51 -9.93 -7.65
CA PHE A 110 9.44 -10.15 -6.68
C PHE A 110 9.81 -9.70 -5.27
N ARG A 111 10.96 -10.19 -4.74
CA ARG A 111 11.38 -9.85 -3.37
C ARG A 111 11.66 -8.35 -3.21
N ALA A 112 12.25 -7.72 -4.22
CA ALA A 112 12.49 -6.27 -4.24
C ALA A 112 11.17 -5.47 -4.30
N SER A 113 10.17 -5.97 -5.03
CA SER A 113 8.81 -5.39 -5.05
C SER A 113 8.13 -5.48 -3.69
N VAL A 114 8.24 -6.62 -2.99
CA VAL A 114 7.71 -6.73 -1.62
C VAL A 114 8.43 -5.77 -0.68
N LYS A 115 9.76 -5.66 -0.78
CA LYS A 115 10.55 -4.71 0.00
C LYS A 115 10.12 -3.27 -0.26
N ARG A 116 9.83 -2.90 -1.50
CA ARG A 116 9.32 -1.57 -1.86
C ARG A 116 7.96 -1.26 -1.20
N GLN A 117 7.10 -2.26 -1.07
CA GLN A 117 5.78 -2.14 -0.44
C GLN A 117 5.83 -2.21 1.11
N PHE A 118 6.91 -2.74 1.67
CA PHE A 118 7.20 -2.67 3.10
C PHE A 118 7.80 -1.30 3.48
N SER A 119 6.98 -0.25 3.33
CA SER A 119 7.41 1.14 3.54
C SER A 119 7.51 1.54 5.02
N SER A 120 6.81 0.85 5.92
CA SER A 120 6.91 1.07 7.36
C SER A 120 6.39 -0.16 8.12
N SER A 121 6.51 -0.17 9.44
CA SER A 121 5.89 -1.21 10.28
C SER A 121 4.37 -1.29 10.13
N ALA A 122 3.70 -0.24 9.62
CA ALA A 122 2.26 -0.28 9.35
C ALA A 122 1.88 -1.25 8.21
N THR A 123 2.82 -1.63 7.35
CA THR A 123 2.60 -2.57 6.23
C THR A 123 3.25 -3.93 6.46
N VAL A 124 3.68 -4.23 7.70
CA VAL A 124 4.37 -5.49 8.05
C VAL A 124 3.53 -6.72 7.71
N VAL A 125 2.23 -6.68 7.98
CA VAL A 125 1.32 -7.80 7.70
C VAL A 125 1.22 -8.01 6.19
N TRP A 126 0.99 -6.94 5.42
CA TRP A 126 0.90 -6.99 3.97
C TRP A 126 2.18 -7.56 3.34
N ALA A 127 3.35 -7.08 3.75
CA ALA A 127 4.62 -7.55 3.22
C ALA A 127 4.84 -9.06 3.47
N ASN A 128 4.53 -9.55 4.68
CA ASN A 128 4.60 -10.98 4.99
C ASN A 128 3.57 -11.80 4.19
N LEU A 129 2.36 -11.28 3.99
CA LEU A 129 1.35 -11.93 3.14
C LEU A 129 1.82 -12.08 1.70
N LEU A 130 2.42 -11.03 1.13
CA LEU A 130 2.98 -11.12 -0.21
C LEU A 130 4.05 -12.21 -0.31
N LEU A 131 4.98 -12.30 0.64
CA LEU A 131 6.01 -13.36 0.64
C LEU A 131 5.40 -14.76 0.65
N GLN A 132 4.30 -14.98 1.37
CA GLN A 132 3.59 -16.27 1.35
C GLN A 132 2.96 -16.60 -0.02
N ALA A 133 2.71 -15.59 -0.85
CA ALA A 133 2.15 -15.75 -2.19
C ALA A 133 3.20 -15.98 -3.29
N GLU A 134 4.51 -16.06 -2.98
CA GLU A 134 5.59 -16.17 -3.98
C GLU A 134 5.36 -17.29 -5.01
N THR A 135 4.86 -18.45 -4.56
CA THR A 135 4.59 -19.59 -5.46
C THR A 135 3.53 -19.25 -6.51
N ILE A 136 2.56 -18.39 -6.18
CA ILE A 136 1.55 -17.90 -7.13
C ILE A 136 2.13 -16.75 -7.94
N ALA A 137 2.74 -15.78 -7.27
CA ALA A 137 3.14 -14.49 -7.83
C ALA A 137 4.32 -14.56 -8.79
N ALA A 138 5.26 -15.49 -8.56
CA ALA A 138 6.54 -15.56 -9.27
C ALA A 138 6.80 -16.91 -9.96
N ARG A 139 6.22 -18.02 -9.47
CA ARG A 139 6.53 -19.36 -10.00
C ARG A 139 5.50 -19.88 -11.01
N LYS A 140 4.49 -19.08 -11.36
CA LYS A 140 3.46 -19.43 -12.33
C LYS A 140 3.42 -18.39 -13.45
N PRO A 141 3.46 -18.79 -14.74
CA PRO A 141 3.41 -17.84 -15.86
C PRO A 141 2.18 -16.92 -15.86
N SER A 142 1.02 -17.44 -15.44
CA SER A 142 -0.23 -16.67 -15.37
C SER A 142 -0.39 -15.83 -14.10
N ARG A 143 0.56 -15.97 -13.16
CA ARG A 143 0.56 -15.35 -11.83
C ARG A 143 -0.74 -15.60 -11.06
N SER A 144 -1.31 -16.80 -11.25
CA SER A 144 -2.59 -17.18 -10.68
C SER A 144 -2.67 -18.67 -10.34
N VAL A 145 -3.48 -19.01 -9.35
CA VAL A 145 -3.86 -20.40 -9.03
C VAL A 145 -4.75 -20.99 -10.13
N ASP A 146 -5.59 -20.15 -10.76
CA ASP A 146 -6.49 -20.48 -11.86
C ASP A 146 -6.29 -19.47 -13.00
N GLU A 147 -5.86 -19.92 -14.19
CA GLU A 147 -5.58 -19.04 -15.32
C GLU A 147 -6.79 -18.19 -15.74
N SER A 148 -8.03 -18.58 -15.40
CA SER A 148 -9.22 -17.79 -15.68
C SER A 148 -9.44 -16.62 -14.72
N ILE A 149 -8.73 -16.56 -13.59
CA ILE A 149 -8.87 -15.49 -12.59
C ILE A 149 -7.53 -14.78 -12.40
N LEU A 150 -7.53 -13.46 -12.40
CA LEU A 150 -6.40 -12.64 -11.96
C LEU A 150 -6.74 -12.02 -10.61
N VAL A 151 -5.83 -12.13 -9.65
CA VAL A 151 -5.98 -11.57 -8.31
C VAL A 151 -4.75 -10.72 -8.01
N VAL A 152 -4.92 -9.41 -7.92
CA VAL A 152 -3.80 -8.46 -7.72
C VAL A 152 -4.21 -7.31 -6.82
N SER A 153 -3.22 -6.66 -6.19
CA SER A 153 -3.41 -5.34 -5.60
C SER A 153 -4.00 -4.37 -6.63
N ALA A 154 -5.03 -3.63 -6.24
CA ALA A 154 -5.58 -2.55 -7.04
C ALA A 154 -4.65 -1.32 -7.07
N ALA A 155 -3.72 -1.22 -6.12
CA ALA A 155 -2.71 -0.16 -6.08
C ALA A 155 -1.44 -0.55 -6.85
N ALA A 156 -0.94 0.36 -7.67
CA ALA A 156 0.30 0.20 -8.41
C ALA A 156 1.51 0.15 -7.44
N PRO A 157 2.52 -0.72 -7.69
CA PRO A 157 3.59 -1.00 -6.74
C PRO A 157 4.55 0.18 -6.49
N THR A 158 4.64 1.13 -7.42
CA THR A 158 5.58 2.26 -7.34
C THR A 158 4.92 3.54 -6.82
N SER A 159 3.76 3.90 -7.37
CA SER A 159 3.04 5.15 -7.06
C SER A 159 2.02 4.99 -5.93
N GLY A 160 1.52 3.77 -5.68
CA GLY A 160 0.40 3.51 -4.79
C GLY A 160 -0.96 3.90 -5.37
N CYS A 161 -1.02 4.44 -6.59
CA CYS A 161 -2.27 4.87 -7.20
C CYS A 161 -3.14 3.68 -7.60
N MET A 162 -4.46 3.87 -7.52
CA MET A 162 -5.43 2.87 -7.95
C MET A 162 -5.39 2.69 -9.47
N LEU A 163 -5.31 1.46 -9.92
CA LEU A 163 -5.18 1.10 -11.33
C LEU A 163 -6.52 1.28 -12.05
N ALA A 164 -6.45 1.78 -13.27
CA ALA A 164 -7.57 1.83 -14.20
C ALA A 164 -7.48 0.66 -15.20
N LEU A 165 -8.64 0.21 -15.71
CA LEU A 165 -8.67 -0.66 -16.88
C LEU A 165 -8.23 0.13 -18.12
N THR A 166 -7.46 -0.51 -19.00
CA THR A 166 -7.04 0.06 -20.28
C THR A 166 -8.20 0.08 -21.28
N ASN A 167 -8.04 0.86 -22.35
CA ASN A 167 -9.03 0.86 -23.42
C ASN A 167 -8.98 -0.44 -24.26
N THR A 168 -9.97 -0.64 -25.14
CA THR A 168 -10.10 -1.84 -25.99
C THR A 168 -8.88 -2.06 -26.90
N GLN A 169 -8.24 -1.00 -27.40
CA GLN A 169 -7.09 -1.13 -28.31
C GLN A 169 -5.85 -1.60 -27.55
N GLU A 170 -5.57 -1.02 -26.39
CA GLU A 170 -4.51 -1.45 -25.48
C GLU A 170 -4.75 -2.90 -25.01
N LYS A 171 -6.00 -3.25 -24.69
CA LYS A 171 -6.39 -4.61 -24.29
C LYS A 171 -6.15 -5.65 -25.37
N ARG A 172 -6.43 -5.34 -26.63
CA ARG A 172 -6.09 -6.23 -27.76
C ARG A 172 -4.59 -6.46 -27.91
N LYS A 173 -3.75 -5.55 -27.40
CA LYS A 173 -2.30 -5.70 -27.35
C LYS A 173 -1.80 -6.39 -26.07
N GLY A 174 -2.72 -6.89 -25.23
CA GLY A 174 -2.41 -7.64 -24.02
C GLY A 174 -2.26 -6.80 -22.75
N ALA A 175 -2.48 -5.50 -22.80
CA ALA A 175 -2.48 -4.63 -21.62
C ALA A 175 -3.85 -4.67 -20.91
N LEU A 176 -3.87 -4.85 -19.58
CA LEU A 176 -5.12 -4.87 -18.82
C LEU A 176 -5.28 -3.63 -17.93
N PHE A 177 -4.20 -3.22 -17.28
CA PHE A 177 -4.22 -2.13 -16.31
C PHE A 177 -3.27 -1.01 -16.67
N LYS A 178 -3.64 0.20 -16.29
CA LYS A 178 -2.80 1.39 -16.37
C LYS A 178 -2.81 2.12 -15.04
N ASP A 179 -1.62 2.50 -14.57
CA ASP A 179 -1.45 3.44 -13.48
C ASP A 179 -1.71 4.87 -14.01
N PRO A 180 -2.79 5.55 -13.61
CA PRO A 180 -3.11 6.89 -14.10
C PRO A 180 -2.10 7.95 -13.63
N CYS A 181 -1.34 7.69 -12.56
CA CYS A 181 -0.40 8.66 -12.00
C CYS A 181 0.94 8.69 -12.74
N THR A 182 1.38 7.55 -13.30
CA THR A 182 2.69 7.42 -13.95
C THR A 182 2.59 7.02 -15.42
N GLY A 183 1.42 6.56 -15.86
CA GLY A 183 1.21 5.99 -17.19
C GLY A 183 1.72 4.57 -17.34
N HIS A 184 2.26 3.94 -16.28
CA HIS A 184 2.73 2.56 -16.31
C HIS A 184 1.62 1.58 -16.69
N ILE A 185 1.93 0.58 -17.51
CA ILE A 185 0.97 -0.37 -18.04
C ILE A 185 1.34 -1.79 -17.60
N PHE A 186 0.32 -2.60 -17.32
CA PHE A 186 0.45 -3.98 -16.89
C PHE A 186 -0.39 -4.91 -17.77
N ASP A 187 0.14 -6.10 -18.04
CA ASP A 187 -0.50 -7.08 -18.90
C ASP A 187 -1.63 -7.86 -18.18
N LEU A 188 -2.20 -8.84 -18.88
CA LEU A 188 -3.27 -9.72 -18.37
C LEU A 188 -2.84 -10.64 -17.20
N ALA A 189 -1.55 -10.71 -16.85
CA ALA A 189 -1.03 -11.35 -15.64
C ALA A 189 -0.54 -10.32 -14.60
N GLY A 190 -0.78 -9.03 -14.82
CA GLY A 190 -0.29 -7.95 -13.97
C GLY A 190 1.22 -7.74 -14.05
N ARG A 191 1.87 -8.18 -15.13
CA ARG A 191 3.30 -7.97 -15.38
C ARG A 191 3.52 -6.61 -16.03
N ALA A 192 4.53 -5.87 -15.58
CA ALA A 192 4.83 -4.56 -16.14
C ALA A 192 5.41 -4.68 -17.56
N PHE A 193 4.99 -3.81 -18.47
CA PHE A 193 5.65 -3.64 -19.77
C PHE A 193 6.99 -2.91 -19.62
N LYS A 194 7.93 -3.13 -20.54
CA LYS A 194 9.16 -2.34 -20.62
C LYS A 194 8.83 -0.84 -20.67
N GLY A 195 9.61 -0.05 -19.94
CA GLY A 195 9.36 1.39 -19.76
C GLY A 195 8.32 1.74 -18.69
N SER A 196 7.60 0.77 -18.12
CA SER A 196 6.61 0.97 -17.03
C SER A 196 7.17 0.67 -15.62
N GLY A 197 8.48 0.82 -15.43
CA GLY A 197 9.19 0.38 -14.22
C GLY A 197 9.49 -1.13 -14.20
N THR A 198 10.03 -1.62 -13.08
CA THR A 198 10.55 -3.00 -12.95
C THR A 198 9.67 -3.95 -12.14
N PHE A 199 8.62 -3.47 -11.49
CA PHE A 199 7.81 -4.28 -10.58
C PHE A 199 6.46 -4.67 -11.17
N ASN A 200 6.16 -5.97 -11.16
CA ASN A 200 4.83 -6.50 -11.44
C ASN A 200 3.84 -6.15 -10.30
N LEU A 201 2.54 -6.14 -10.61
CA LEU A 201 1.47 -5.92 -9.63
C LEU A 201 1.50 -6.99 -8.54
N ALA A 202 1.38 -6.61 -7.28
CA ALA A 202 1.43 -7.55 -6.16
C ALA A 202 0.27 -8.55 -6.21
N VAL A 203 0.55 -9.83 -6.01
CA VAL A 203 -0.47 -10.88 -5.89
C VAL A 203 -0.62 -11.23 -4.41
N PRO A 204 -1.77 -11.02 -3.78
CA PRO A 204 -1.98 -11.43 -2.40
C PRO A 204 -2.06 -12.97 -2.28
N PRO A 205 -1.93 -13.53 -1.07
CA PRO A 205 -2.13 -14.95 -0.86
C PRO A 205 -3.62 -15.31 -0.90
N TYR A 206 -3.96 -16.35 -1.67
CA TYR A 206 -5.33 -16.85 -1.78
C TYR A 206 -5.38 -18.32 -2.19
N SER A 207 -6.56 -18.92 -2.07
CA SER A 207 -6.89 -20.25 -2.59
C SER A 207 -8.23 -20.23 -3.31
N VAL A 208 -8.43 -21.15 -4.24
CA VAL A 208 -9.72 -21.38 -4.91
C VAL A 208 -10.20 -22.79 -4.58
N ALA A 209 -11.47 -22.92 -4.17
CA ALA A 209 -12.13 -24.20 -3.94
C ALA A 209 -13.53 -24.14 -4.57
N GLY A 210 -13.76 -24.94 -5.61
CA GLY A 210 -14.98 -24.85 -6.42
C GLY A 210 -15.16 -23.44 -6.98
N SER A 211 -16.33 -22.84 -6.74
CA SER A 211 -16.68 -21.48 -7.18
C SER A 211 -16.31 -20.38 -6.18
N THR A 212 -15.54 -20.68 -5.12
CA THR A 212 -15.19 -19.71 -4.09
C THR A 212 -13.68 -19.44 -4.05
N LEU A 213 -13.32 -18.17 -4.19
CA LEU A 213 -11.99 -17.66 -3.90
C LEU A 213 -11.91 -17.25 -2.43
N THR A 214 -10.80 -17.54 -1.76
CA THR A 214 -10.55 -17.06 -0.38
C THR A 214 -9.21 -16.36 -0.31
N LEU A 215 -9.20 -15.04 -0.08
CA LEU A 215 -8.01 -14.27 0.28
C LEU A 215 -7.65 -14.59 1.72
N LYS A 216 -6.45 -15.12 1.98
CA LYS A 216 -6.02 -15.55 3.32
C LYS A 216 -4.52 -15.73 3.39
N ALA A 217 -3.96 -15.69 4.61
CA ALA A 217 -2.60 -16.15 4.84
C ALA A 217 -2.42 -17.62 4.39
N LEU A 218 -1.28 -17.92 3.77
CA LEU A 218 -0.88 -19.26 3.36
C LEU A 218 0.26 -19.72 4.29
N GLY A 219 -0.07 -20.62 5.21
CA GLY A 219 0.86 -21.17 6.20
C GLY A 219 0.79 -20.51 7.56
N ASN A 220 1.76 -20.86 8.42
CA ASN A 220 1.77 -20.50 9.85
C ASN A 220 2.87 -19.49 10.22
N GLY A 221 3.44 -18.80 9.23
CA GLY A 221 4.50 -17.81 9.46
C GLY A 221 4.02 -16.61 10.28
N ALA A 222 4.93 -16.02 11.05
CA ALA A 222 4.66 -14.76 11.75
C ALA A 222 4.36 -13.64 10.75
N LEU A 223 3.31 -12.86 11.00
CA LEU A 223 2.87 -11.77 10.13
C LEU A 223 3.18 -10.38 10.71
N ASP A 224 3.53 -10.32 11.99
CA ASP A 224 3.87 -9.13 12.78
C ASP A 224 5.37 -8.81 12.78
N LYS A 225 6.22 -9.74 12.34
CA LYS A 225 7.67 -9.56 12.34
C LYS A 225 8.14 -8.90 11.04
N PRO A 226 9.10 -7.95 11.10
CA PRO A 226 9.72 -7.41 9.90
C PRO A 226 10.26 -8.53 9.00
N PRO A 227 9.87 -8.57 7.71
CA PRO A 227 10.22 -9.68 6.81
C PRO A 227 11.65 -9.62 6.26
N PHE A 228 12.38 -8.53 6.51
CA PHE A 228 13.72 -8.28 5.99
C PHE A 228 14.71 -8.01 7.12
N SER A 229 15.99 -8.29 6.87
CA SER A 229 17.06 -7.99 7.83
C SER A 229 17.22 -6.48 8.05
N LYS A 230 17.83 -6.07 9.17
CA LYS A 230 18.13 -4.66 9.44
C LYS A 230 19.01 -4.05 8.35
N GLN A 231 19.94 -4.80 7.79
CA GLN A 231 20.80 -4.38 6.68
C GLN A 231 20.00 -4.12 5.41
N GLU A 232 18.96 -4.93 5.15
CA GLU A 232 18.07 -4.69 4.02
C GLU A 232 17.16 -3.48 4.29
N MET A 233 16.63 -3.33 5.49
CA MET A 233 15.70 -2.24 5.84
C MET A 233 16.40 -0.88 5.98
N TYR A 234 17.61 -0.85 6.51
CA TYR A 234 18.33 0.38 6.84
C TYR A 234 19.46 0.63 5.85
N GLN A 235 19.32 1.65 5.01
CA GLN A 235 20.41 2.17 4.20
C GLN A 235 21.21 3.18 5.03
N THR A 236 21.90 2.69 6.08
CA THR A 236 22.53 3.54 7.09
C THR A 236 23.80 4.19 6.55
N GLN A 237 23.80 5.52 6.47
CA GLN A 237 25.00 6.31 6.15
C GLN A 237 25.57 7.02 7.39
N ASN A 238 24.72 7.26 8.39
CA ASN A 238 25.08 7.88 9.67
C ASN A 238 23.99 7.60 10.73
N ALA A 239 24.26 8.01 11.97
CA ALA A 239 23.36 7.80 13.10
C ALA A 239 21.97 8.45 12.91
N THR A 240 21.89 9.63 12.31
CA THR A 240 20.59 10.30 12.03
C THR A 240 19.75 9.55 11.01
N LYS A 241 20.36 9.01 9.94
CA LYS A 241 19.66 8.15 8.96
C LYS A 241 19.16 6.85 9.59
N LEU A 242 19.97 6.28 10.47
CA LEU A 242 19.55 5.12 11.27
C LEU A 242 18.36 5.49 12.15
N LEU A 243 18.37 6.64 12.83
CA LEU A 243 17.27 7.09 13.69
C LEU A 243 15.96 7.21 12.90
N ILE A 244 15.96 7.87 11.75
CA ILE A 244 14.77 8.02 10.89
C ILE A 244 14.23 6.65 10.47
N SER A 245 15.11 5.76 9.99
CA SER A 245 14.70 4.43 9.53
C SER A 245 14.18 3.58 10.69
N ALA A 246 14.88 3.56 11.82
CA ALA A 246 14.49 2.81 13.00
C ALA A 246 13.14 3.29 13.57
N ALA A 247 12.89 4.61 13.53
CA ALA A 247 11.60 5.20 13.87
C ALA A 247 10.47 4.71 12.96
N LEU A 248 10.72 4.68 11.64
CA LEU A 248 9.77 4.23 10.63
C LEU A 248 9.39 2.74 10.76
N TYR A 249 10.31 1.91 11.27
CA TYR A 249 10.11 0.47 11.45
C TYR A 249 9.88 0.06 12.92
N ASN A 250 9.62 1.03 13.81
CA ASN A 250 9.40 0.80 15.24
C ASN A 250 10.53 0.03 15.97
N ASP A 251 11.78 0.17 15.54
CA ASP A 251 12.93 -0.49 16.17
C ASP A 251 13.51 0.35 17.31
N MET A 252 12.89 0.23 18.49
CA MET A 252 13.26 0.97 19.70
C MET A 252 14.75 0.83 20.08
N GLU A 253 15.34 -0.35 19.88
CA GLU A 253 16.74 -0.59 20.24
C GLU A 253 17.69 0.17 19.32
N SER A 254 17.42 0.16 18.01
CA SER A 254 18.20 0.97 17.06
C SER A 254 17.99 2.47 17.24
N ILE A 255 16.80 2.91 17.68
CA ILE A 255 16.52 4.32 18.03
C ILE A 255 17.41 4.76 19.19
N LYS A 256 17.41 4.01 20.30
CA LYS A 256 18.27 4.28 21.46
C LYS A 256 19.75 4.30 21.07
N ALA A 257 20.18 3.35 20.24
CA ALA A 257 21.56 3.27 19.77
C ALA A 257 21.96 4.49 18.93
N ALA A 258 21.08 4.93 18.03
CA ALA A 258 21.32 6.11 17.19
C ALA A 258 21.44 7.40 18.02
N ILE A 259 20.54 7.62 18.99
CA ILE A 259 20.59 8.78 19.89
C ILE A 259 21.90 8.77 20.70
N LYS A 260 22.30 7.60 21.23
CA LYS A 260 23.59 7.46 21.94
C LYS A 260 24.80 7.80 21.05
N GLN A 261 24.70 7.58 19.75
CA GLN A 261 25.72 7.94 18.75
C GLN A 261 25.65 9.42 18.30
N GLY A 262 24.79 10.23 18.94
CA GLY A 262 24.67 11.65 18.62
C GLY A 262 23.76 11.95 17.42
N ALA A 263 22.86 11.03 17.05
CA ALA A 263 21.82 11.33 16.07
C ALA A 263 20.99 12.55 16.50
N ASP A 264 20.78 13.47 15.57
CA ASP A 264 19.91 14.62 15.81
C ASP A 264 18.44 14.18 15.78
N ILE A 265 17.80 14.17 16.95
CA ILE A 265 16.40 13.77 17.12
C ILE A 265 15.41 14.75 16.47
N ASN A 266 15.85 15.98 16.22
CA ASN A 266 15.07 17.05 15.60
C ASN A 266 15.48 17.29 14.14
N TYR A 267 16.28 16.41 13.56
CA TYR A 267 16.72 16.53 12.18
C TYR A 267 15.53 16.66 11.22
N PHE A 268 15.68 17.53 10.24
CA PHE A 268 14.72 17.65 9.14
C PHE A 268 15.43 18.05 7.85
N ARG A 269 15.08 17.36 6.76
CA ARG A 269 15.43 17.77 5.40
C ARG A 269 14.32 17.42 4.44
N ILE A 270 14.04 18.32 3.50
CA ILE A 270 13.09 18.08 2.41
C ILE A 270 13.51 16.83 1.63
N GLY A 271 12.55 15.92 1.42
CA GLY A 271 12.77 14.62 0.77
C GLY A 271 13.23 13.50 1.70
N GLU A 272 13.72 13.82 2.90
CA GLU A 272 14.17 12.82 3.88
C GLU A 272 13.25 12.72 5.10
N GLY A 273 12.56 13.81 5.43
CA GLY A 273 11.67 13.90 6.58
C GLY A 273 12.40 14.12 7.90
N SER A 274 11.66 13.95 9.00
CA SER A 274 12.19 13.99 10.37
C SER A 274 12.02 12.65 11.09
N PRO A 275 12.80 12.38 12.15
CA PRO A 275 12.58 11.22 13.03
C PRO A 275 11.16 11.14 13.59
N MET A 276 10.57 12.29 13.95
CA MET A 276 9.20 12.34 14.49
C MET A 276 8.17 11.95 13.42
N ASP A 277 8.26 12.50 12.21
CA ASP A 277 7.33 12.16 11.13
C ASP A 277 7.44 10.68 10.74
N ALA A 278 8.66 10.15 10.74
CA ALA A 278 8.92 8.73 10.54
C ALA A 278 8.29 7.86 11.64
N ALA A 279 8.39 8.25 12.92
CA ALA A 279 7.73 7.55 14.02
C ALA A 279 6.20 7.57 13.90
N ILE A 280 5.63 8.69 13.45
CA ILE A 280 4.18 8.83 13.22
C ILE A 280 3.72 7.87 12.10
N ALA A 281 4.49 7.76 11.01
CA ALA A 281 4.22 6.87 9.88
C ALA A 281 4.54 5.39 10.15
N GLY A 282 5.56 5.10 10.98
CA GLY A 282 5.88 3.76 11.49
C GLY A 282 4.87 3.26 12.52
N SER A 283 4.14 4.22 13.06
CA SER A 283 2.93 4.07 13.84
C SER A 283 3.12 3.84 15.33
N SER A 284 4.30 3.47 15.86
CA SER A 284 4.41 3.22 17.32
C SER A 284 4.22 4.46 18.19
N ILE A 285 3.15 4.47 19.01
CA ILE A 285 2.95 5.48 20.05
C ILE A 285 4.07 5.44 21.11
N GLN A 286 4.64 4.25 21.36
CA GLN A 286 5.72 4.09 22.34
C GLN A 286 7.00 4.77 21.86
N VAL A 287 7.31 4.64 20.56
CA VAL A 287 8.43 5.38 19.94
C VAL A 287 8.21 6.88 20.03
N ILE A 288 7.01 7.36 19.71
CA ILE A 288 6.68 8.80 19.77
C ILE A 288 6.85 9.32 21.20
N LYS A 289 6.29 8.63 22.21
CA LYS A 289 6.45 9.00 23.63
C LYS A 289 7.92 9.04 24.04
N PHE A 290 8.68 8.01 23.67
CA PHE A 290 10.10 7.95 23.97
C PHE A 290 10.86 9.11 23.32
N MET A 291 10.58 9.44 22.07
CA MET A 291 11.22 10.56 21.37
C MET A 291 10.90 11.91 22.04
N LEU A 292 9.64 12.17 22.40
CA LEU A 292 9.24 13.38 23.12
C LEU A 292 9.97 13.51 24.47
N GLN A 293 10.08 12.42 25.22
CA GLN A 293 10.83 12.37 26.48
C GLN A 293 12.34 12.65 26.30
N ASN A 294 12.87 12.42 25.10
CA ASN A 294 14.27 12.67 24.74
C ASN A 294 14.46 13.98 23.95
N GLY A 295 13.51 14.92 24.06
CA GLY A 295 13.66 16.28 23.52
C GLY A 295 13.32 16.42 22.03
N ALA A 296 12.61 15.45 21.45
CA ALA A 296 12.01 15.62 20.13
C ALA A 296 10.94 16.72 20.17
N LYS A 297 10.99 17.62 19.19
CA LYS A 297 10.07 18.74 19.03
C LYS A 297 9.20 18.48 17.81
N PRO A 298 7.92 18.11 18.00
CA PRO A 298 7.03 17.98 16.86
C PRO A 298 6.86 19.33 16.16
N THR A 299 6.50 19.27 14.89
CA THR A 299 6.25 20.46 14.06
C THR A 299 4.77 20.51 13.65
N PRO A 300 4.30 21.65 13.09
CA PRO A 300 2.97 21.68 12.47
C PRO A 300 2.79 20.61 11.38
N ASN A 301 3.86 20.22 10.68
CA ASN A 301 3.82 19.13 9.72
C ASN A 301 3.61 17.76 10.39
N SER A 302 4.23 17.54 11.56
CA SER A 302 4.03 16.32 12.36
C SER A 302 2.58 16.19 12.81
N GLU A 303 1.96 17.30 13.24
CA GLU A 303 0.53 17.31 13.57
C GLU A 303 -0.35 17.07 12.33
N ALA A 304 -0.05 17.74 11.21
CA ALA A 304 -0.79 17.54 9.96
C ALA A 304 -0.71 16.09 9.47
N LEU A 305 0.46 15.45 9.56
CA LEU A 305 0.65 14.04 9.24
C LEU A 305 -0.17 13.14 10.18
N ALA A 306 -0.13 13.39 11.50
CA ALA A 306 -0.95 12.64 12.45
C ALA A 306 -2.46 12.79 12.18
N ARG A 307 -2.92 13.98 11.76
CA ARG A 307 -4.32 14.20 11.32
C ARG A 307 -4.64 13.42 10.05
N ALA A 308 -3.77 13.47 9.05
CA ALA A 308 -3.95 12.77 7.78
C ALA A 308 -3.99 11.24 7.95
N LEU A 309 -3.29 10.71 8.95
CA LEU A 309 -3.30 9.30 9.33
C LEU A 309 -4.34 8.97 10.42
N GLU A 310 -5.21 9.92 10.77
CA GLU A 310 -6.28 9.79 11.78
C GLU A 310 -5.79 9.34 13.17
N ARG A 311 -4.55 9.70 13.53
CA ARG A 311 -3.87 9.35 14.78
C ARG A 311 -4.29 10.24 15.95
N GLN A 312 -5.55 10.12 16.38
CA GLN A 312 -6.07 10.89 17.52
C GLN A 312 -5.29 10.65 18.82
N ASP A 313 -4.73 9.46 18.99
CA ASP A 313 -3.84 9.08 20.08
C ASP A 313 -2.53 9.90 20.08
N VAL A 314 -1.95 10.12 18.90
CA VAL A 314 -0.74 10.92 18.72
C VAL A 314 -1.03 12.41 18.82
N LEU A 315 -2.13 12.89 18.25
CA LEU A 315 -2.50 14.31 18.31
C LEU A 315 -2.59 14.82 19.75
N LYS A 316 -3.15 14.02 20.66
CA LYS A 316 -3.17 14.31 22.11
C LYS A 316 -1.78 14.51 22.72
N LEU A 317 -0.74 13.86 22.17
CA LEU A 317 0.64 13.99 22.61
C LEU A 317 1.35 15.19 21.97
N LEU A 318 1.05 15.48 20.70
CA LEU A 318 1.76 16.52 19.95
C LEU A 318 1.24 17.93 20.21
N THR A 319 -0.09 18.13 20.29
CA THR A 319 -0.68 19.46 20.41
C THR A 319 -0.15 20.29 21.60
N PRO A 320 0.06 19.72 22.80
CA PRO A 320 0.64 20.49 23.91
C PRO A 320 2.10 20.93 23.71
N GLN A 321 2.81 20.35 22.74
CA GLN A 321 4.23 20.64 22.48
C GLN A 321 4.42 21.73 21.41
N LEU A 322 3.33 22.16 20.77
CA LEU A 322 3.32 23.15 19.68
C LEU A 322 2.89 24.55 20.13
N ASN A 323 2.39 24.67 21.36
CA ASN A 323 1.99 25.92 22.02
C ASN A 323 3.05 26.36 23.01
#